data_AF-Q0TZP3-F1
#
_entry.id   AF-Q0TZP3-F1
#
_cell.length_a   1.000
_cell.length_b   1.000
_cell.length_c   1.000
_cell.angle_alpha   90.00
_cell.angle_beta   90.00
_cell.angle_gamma   90.00
#
_symmetry.space_group_name_H-M   'P 1'
#
loop_
_entity.id
_entity.type
_entity.pdbx_description
1 polymer ?
#
loop_
_entity_poly.entity_id
_entity_poly.type
_entity_poly.pdbx_seq_one_letter_code
_entity_poly.pdbx_strand_id
1 'polypeptide(L)'
;MPIHSDICEELELERAIVRTANTIQKAYFAFREPLFEKSIVKVEERDHELVLHQGNMESGKRKGSFADLPSHVIEKKGIAEAILCFLVGREPLAYLLDLIQYLTDGKMPAVVKEMPSLQKVDLAVRVEEVQVRLKNIPRNTTVIYANGVQQSAYPDNPHFVLRLTSMESKKTWAIDITGAQFGFTQNLWLWEEYSNKHLETVEEINELNTSWVLLKTLSSVQGAPSVDFGIPFAAMGHVNLALKSWEETELDKRIFVLLHDKNFAVAQVGLIQTIKKAMCKFVDESDYSKEVQEAVEYEQRNLNAASFDALQIHIFGASKQKLLQLWWPGHYEMQPVQTARILQ
;
A
#
# COMPACT_ATOMS: atom_id res chain seq x y z
N MET A 1 -14.76 -25.82 35.79
CA MET A 1 -15.44 -25.06 34.73
C MET A 1 -14.52 -23.93 34.31
N PRO A 2 -13.82 -24.04 33.17
CA PRO A 2 -12.89 -23.01 32.66
C PRO A 2 -13.50 -22.12 31.55
N ILE A 3 -14.80 -22.24 31.26
CA ILE A 3 -15.48 -21.61 30.11
C ILE A 3 -15.34 -20.07 30.07
N HIS A 4 -15.13 -19.40 31.22
CA HIS A 4 -14.98 -17.94 31.25
C HIS A 4 -13.58 -17.45 30.83
N SER A 5 -12.52 -18.22 31.04
CA SER A 5 -11.15 -17.77 30.69
C SER A 5 -10.99 -17.75 29.17
N ASP A 6 -11.33 -18.85 28.52
CA ASP A 6 -11.15 -19.05 27.07
C ASP A 6 -11.97 -18.03 26.25
N ILE A 7 -13.21 -17.75 26.67
CA ILE A 7 -14.06 -16.74 26.02
C ILE A 7 -13.46 -15.33 26.18
N CYS A 8 -12.86 -15.02 27.33
CA CYS A 8 -12.22 -13.74 27.55
C CYS A 8 -11.00 -13.57 26.64
N GLU A 9 -10.16 -14.60 26.52
CA GLU A 9 -8.96 -14.60 25.69
C GLU A 9 -9.29 -14.44 24.19
N GLU A 10 -10.33 -15.13 23.69
CA GLU A 10 -10.77 -14.97 22.30
C GLU A 10 -11.30 -13.56 22.01
N LEU A 11 -12.10 -12.99 22.93
CA LEU A 11 -12.60 -11.61 22.79
C LEU A 11 -11.47 -10.58 22.82
N GLU A 12 -10.44 -10.79 23.64
CA GLU A 12 -9.28 -9.92 23.67
C GLU A 12 -8.46 -10.01 22.39
N LEU A 13 -8.28 -11.21 21.84
CA LEU A 13 -7.65 -11.42 20.53
C LEU A 13 -8.42 -10.71 19.41
N GLU A 14 -9.74 -10.88 19.35
CA GLU A 14 -10.57 -10.20 18.35
C GLU A 14 -10.45 -8.69 18.44
N ARG A 15 -10.51 -8.15 19.66
CA ARG A 15 -10.30 -6.71 19.90
C ARG A 15 -8.93 -6.27 19.41
N ALA A 16 -7.88 -7.05 19.68
CA ALA A 16 -6.53 -6.76 19.19
C ALA A 16 -6.47 -6.77 17.66
N ILE A 17 -7.08 -7.76 16.99
CA ILE A 17 -7.14 -7.85 15.53
C ILE A 17 -7.88 -6.67 14.91
N VAL A 18 -9.03 -6.26 15.47
CA VAL A 18 -9.77 -5.05 15.07
C VAL A 18 -8.88 -3.81 15.15
N ARG A 19 -8.12 -3.68 16.24
CA ARG A 19 -7.21 -2.56 16.45
C ARG A 19 -6.02 -2.59 15.51
N THR A 20 -5.47 -3.76 15.23
CA THR A 20 -4.40 -3.99 14.24
C THR A 20 -4.85 -3.57 12.86
N ALA A 21 -5.98 -4.09 12.37
CA ALA A 21 -6.53 -3.76 11.05
C ALA A 21 -6.74 -2.24 10.88
N ASN A 22 -7.41 -1.62 11.84
CA ASN A 22 -7.68 -0.18 11.83
C ASN A 22 -6.41 0.67 11.90
N THR A 23 -5.42 0.23 12.68
CA THR A 23 -4.15 0.97 12.82
C THR A 23 -3.35 0.90 11.53
N ILE A 24 -3.19 -0.29 10.94
CA ILE A 24 -2.40 -0.48 9.71
C ILE A 24 -2.99 0.33 8.57
N GLN A 25 -4.31 0.33 8.39
CA GLN A 25 -4.92 1.10 7.30
C GLN A 25 -4.74 2.62 7.49
N LYS A 26 -4.97 3.14 8.71
CA LYS A 26 -4.72 4.56 9.00
C LYS A 26 -3.24 4.93 8.83
N ALA A 27 -2.34 4.03 9.23
CA ALA A 27 -0.90 4.20 9.06
C ALA A 27 -0.54 4.24 7.58
N TYR A 28 -1.15 3.39 6.76
CA TYR A 28 -0.94 3.40 5.31
C TYR A 28 -1.41 4.70 4.67
N PHE A 29 -2.57 5.25 5.07
CA PHE A 29 -3.01 6.55 4.56
C PHE A 29 -2.08 7.69 4.99
N ALA A 30 -1.62 7.67 6.24
CA ALA A 30 -0.63 8.64 6.72
C ALA A 30 0.73 8.50 6.02
N PHE A 31 1.09 7.29 5.59
CA PHE A 31 2.26 7.01 4.76
C PHE A 31 2.09 7.53 3.34
N ARG A 32 0.95 7.20 2.71
CA ARG A 32 0.72 7.36 1.27
C ARG A 32 0.33 8.77 0.86
N GLU A 33 -0.42 9.48 1.70
CA GLU A 33 -0.93 10.82 1.38
C GLU A 33 0.19 11.83 1.07
N PRO A 34 1.29 11.95 1.85
CA PRO A 34 2.39 12.85 1.49
C PRO A 34 3.20 12.40 0.28
N LEU A 35 3.26 11.08 0.02
CA LEU A 35 3.93 10.49 -1.14
C LEU A 35 3.07 10.44 -2.40
N PHE A 36 1.88 11.03 -2.37
CA PHE A 36 1.00 11.00 -3.52
C PHE A 36 1.74 11.57 -4.74
N GLU A 37 1.60 10.91 -5.89
CA GLU A 37 2.43 11.14 -7.08
C GLU A 37 1.58 11.38 -8.33
N LYS A 38 0.27 11.15 -8.25
CA LYS A 38 -0.66 11.24 -9.38
C LYS A 38 -1.25 12.64 -9.49
N SER A 39 -1.12 13.27 -10.65
CA SER A 39 -1.76 14.57 -10.94
C SER A 39 -3.22 14.37 -11.35
N ILE A 40 -4.11 14.17 -10.38
CA ILE A 40 -5.55 13.97 -10.64
C ILE A 40 -6.23 15.33 -10.76
N VAL A 41 -6.82 15.61 -11.93
CA VAL A 41 -7.44 16.90 -12.26
C VAL A 41 -8.96 16.88 -12.18
N LYS A 42 -9.57 15.69 -12.19
CA LYS A 42 -11.02 15.51 -12.09
C LYS A 42 -11.34 14.15 -11.50
N VAL A 43 -12.40 14.11 -10.69
CA VAL A 43 -12.98 12.88 -10.16
C VAL A 43 -14.45 12.85 -10.56
N GLU A 44 -14.91 11.75 -11.14
CA GLU A 44 -16.33 11.51 -11.45
C GLU A 44 -16.82 10.29 -10.67
N GLU A 45 -17.84 10.48 -9.84
CA GLU A 45 -18.59 9.37 -9.26
C GLU A 45 -19.72 8.97 -10.20
N ARG A 46 -19.78 7.68 -10.54
CA ARG A 46 -20.88 7.01 -11.23
C ARG A 46 -21.37 5.86 -10.35
N ASP A 47 -22.56 5.34 -10.60
CA ASP A 47 -23.24 4.38 -9.71
C ASP A 47 -22.32 3.27 -9.15
N HIS A 48 -21.53 2.65 -10.01
CA HIS A 48 -20.60 1.56 -9.66
C HIS A 48 -19.15 1.82 -10.09
N GLU A 49 -18.80 3.07 -10.38
CA GLU A 49 -17.48 3.43 -10.88
C GLU A 49 -16.99 4.76 -10.29
N LEU A 50 -15.72 4.80 -9.89
CA LEU A 50 -14.99 6.03 -9.58
C LEU A 50 -13.99 6.28 -10.72
N VAL A 51 -14.21 7.34 -11.51
CA VAL A 51 -13.33 7.68 -12.62
C VAL A 51 -12.41 8.82 -12.22
N LEU A 52 -11.11 8.55 -12.25
CA LEU A 52 -10.04 9.50 -11.99
C LEU A 52 -9.48 9.99 -13.32
N HIS A 53 -9.49 11.29 -13.58
CA HIS A 53 -8.83 11.86 -14.76
C HIS A 53 -7.46 12.37 -14.36
N GLN A 54 -6.43 11.78 -14.91
CA GLN A 54 -5.05 12.18 -14.68
C GLN A 54 -4.64 13.23 -15.72
N GLY A 55 -4.18 14.38 -15.24
CA GLY A 55 -3.63 15.45 -16.06
C GLY A 55 -2.24 15.09 -16.59
N ASN A 56 -1.58 16.09 -17.20
CA ASN A 56 -0.20 15.91 -17.63
C ASN A 56 0.70 15.65 -16.40
N MET A 57 1.54 14.62 -16.47
CA MET A 57 2.42 14.16 -15.40
C MET A 57 3.33 15.25 -14.84
N GLU A 58 3.74 16.23 -15.64
CA GLU A 58 4.60 17.33 -15.18
C GLU A 58 3.82 18.41 -14.43
N SER A 59 2.51 18.52 -14.67
CA SER A 59 1.70 19.55 -14.05
C SER A 59 1.40 19.22 -12.60
N GLY A 60 1.78 20.12 -11.68
CA GLY A 60 1.48 20.00 -10.26
C GLY A 60 2.42 19.09 -9.47
N LYS A 61 3.48 18.55 -10.09
CA LYS A 61 4.53 17.84 -9.34
C LYS A 61 5.48 18.82 -8.66
N ARG A 62 5.90 18.49 -7.45
CA ARG A 62 6.93 19.15 -6.65
C ARG A 62 8.07 18.18 -6.41
N LYS A 63 9.31 18.67 -6.44
CA LYS A 63 10.53 17.90 -6.10
C LYS A 63 10.67 16.60 -6.92
N GLY A 64 10.31 16.68 -8.20
CA GLY A 64 10.41 15.58 -9.18
C GLY A 64 9.30 14.55 -9.15
N SER A 65 8.81 14.15 -7.97
CA SER A 65 7.95 12.96 -7.85
C SER A 65 6.58 13.20 -7.20
N PHE A 66 6.47 14.18 -6.28
CA PHE A 66 5.30 14.30 -5.41
C PHE A 66 4.24 15.24 -5.98
N ALA A 67 2.97 14.95 -5.72
CA ALA A 67 1.82 15.77 -6.03
C ALA A 67 0.94 15.86 -4.78
N ASP A 68 0.13 16.91 -4.68
CA ASP A 68 -0.83 17.00 -3.58
C ASP A 68 -2.07 16.16 -3.89
N LEU A 69 -2.59 15.46 -2.88
CA LEU A 69 -3.89 14.80 -2.99
C LEU A 69 -4.94 15.89 -3.33
N PRO A 70 -5.79 15.69 -4.36
CA PRO A 70 -6.56 16.78 -4.95
C PRO A 70 -7.80 17.09 -4.11
N SER A 71 -7.61 17.66 -2.93
CA SER A 71 -8.67 17.94 -1.94
C SER A 71 -9.82 18.77 -2.50
N HIS A 72 -9.56 19.61 -3.50
CA HIS A 72 -10.55 20.44 -4.17
C HIS A 72 -11.58 19.65 -5.02
N VAL A 73 -11.32 18.39 -5.37
CA VAL A 73 -12.25 17.50 -6.12
C VAL A 73 -12.70 16.28 -5.30
N ILE A 74 -12.30 16.18 -4.04
CA ILE A 74 -12.66 15.07 -3.15
C ILE A 74 -13.76 15.56 -2.19
N GLU A 75 -15.01 15.22 -2.49
CA GLU A 75 -16.14 15.63 -1.65
C GLU A 75 -16.36 14.71 -0.43
N LYS A 76 -15.92 13.45 -0.52
CA LYS A 76 -16.18 12.42 0.50
C LYS A 76 -14.90 11.73 0.93
N LYS A 77 -14.79 11.41 2.23
CA LYS A 77 -13.63 10.69 2.79
C LYS A 77 -13.33 9.37 2.07
N GLY A 78 -14.36 8.59 1.74
CA GLY A 78 -14.18 7.31 1.04
C GLY A 78 -13.70 7.42 -0.41
N ILE A 79 -13.67 8.61 -1.00
CA ILE A 79 -13.05 8.87 -2.31
C ILE A 79 -11.54 9.05 -2.15
N ALA A 80 -11.10 9.84 -1.16
CA ALA A 80 -9.67 9.99 -0.86
C ALA A 80 -9.01 8.63 -0.59
N GLU A 81 -9.65 7.80 0.22
CA GLU A 81 -9.15 6.46 0.54
C GLU A 81 -9.06 5.58 -0.72
N ALA A 82 -10.04 5.65 -1.62
CA ALA A 82 -10.00 4.91 -2.89
C ALA A 82 -8.88 5.37 -3.81
N ILE A 83 -8.65 6.68 -3.90
CA ILE A 83 -7.56 7.27 -4.68
C ILE A 83 -6.19 6.83 -4.12
N LEU A 84 -6.02 6.86 -2.80
CA LEU A 84 -4.79 6.42 -2.13
C LEU A 84 -4.56 4.91 -2.23
N CYS A 85 -5.59 4.11 -2.53
CA CYS A 85 -5.52 2.66 -2.66
C CYS A 85 -5.45 2.17 -4.11
N PHE A 86 -5.64 3.05 -5.09
CA PHE A 86 -5.75 2.67 -6.49
C PHE A 86 -4.44 2.08 -7.03
N LEU A 87 -4.48 0.81 -7.46
CA LEU A 87 -3.36 0.06 -8.05
C LEU A 87 -2.15 -0.16 -7.14
N VAL A 88 -2.35 -0.05 -5.82
CA VAL A 88 -1.27 -0.18 -4.83
C VAL A 88 -1.54 -1.32 -3.84
N GLY A 89 -2.26 -2.36 -4.26
CA GLY A 89 -2.72 -3.45 -3.38
C GLY A 89 -1.61 -4.13 -2.58
N ARG A 90 -0.40 -4.19 -3.15
CA ARG A 90 0.78 -4.84 -2.54
C ARG A 90 1.62 -3.90 -1.66
N GLU A 91 1.57 -2.60 -1.93
CA GLU A 91 2.40 -1.59 -1.24
C GLU A 91 2.30 -1.63 0.29
N PRO A 92 1.10 -1.65 0.92
CA PRO A 92 1.04 -1.63 2.38
C PRO A 92 1.65 -2.86 3.04
N LEU A 93 1.63 -4.02 2.37
CA LEU A 93 2.23 -5.26 2.88
C LEU A 93 3.76 -5.14 2.95
N ALA A 94 4.34 -4.43 1.99
CA ALA A 94 5.78 -4.17 1.95
C ALA A 94 6.18 -3.03 2.88
N TYR A 95 5.59 -1.85 2.71
CA TYR A 95 6.06 -0.62 3.36
C TYR A 95 5.69 -0.53 4.84
N LEU A 96 4.71 -1.31 5.30
CA LEU A 96 4.35 -1.38 6.71
C LEU A 96 4.70 -2.73 7.34
N LEU A 97 5.57 -3.54 6.71
CA LEU A 97 5.96 -4.86 7.22
C LEU A 97 6.33 -4.83 8.70
N ASP A 98 7.19 -3.88 9.10
CA ASP A 98 7.66 -3.75 10.47
C ASP A 98 6.53 -3.39 11.44
N LEU A 99 5.59 -2.56 11.02
CA LEU A 99 4.40 -2.22 11.81
C LEU A 99 3.42 -3.40 11.87
N ILE A 100 3.26 -4.17 10.80
CA ILE A 100 2.42 -5.38 10.79
C ILE A 100 2.99 -6.37 11.82
N GLN A 101 4.29 -6.67 11.75
CA GLN A 101 4.98 -7.56 12.70
C GLN A 101 4.89 -7.05 14.13
N TYR A 102 4.97 -5.74 14.34
CA TYR A 102 4.76 -5.14 15.66
C TYR A 102 3.40 -5.47 16.25
N LEU A 103 2.36 -5.26 15.46
CA LEU A 103 0.98 -5.32 15.90
C LEU A 103 0.47 -6.77 16.03
N THR A 104 1.16 -7.75 15.42
CA THR A 104 0.80 -9.17 15.51
C THR A 104 1.71 -9.97 16.44
N ASP A 105 3.02 -9.74 16.40
CA ASP A 105 4.02 -10.56 17.09
C ASP A 105 4.72 -9.79 18.22
N GLY A 106 4.46 -8.49 18.37
CA GLY A 106 5.16 -7.65 19.35
C GLY A 106 6.66 -7.51 19.04
N LYS A 107 7.06 -7.82 17.80
CA LYS A 107 8.45 -7.75 17.33
C LYS A 107 8.64 -6.47 16.52
N MET A 108 9.52 -5.60 16.99
CA MET A 108 10.14 -4.57 16.15
C MET A 108 11.37 -5.16 15.43
N PRO A 109 11.82 -4.55 14.31
CA PRO A 109 12.93 -5.06 13.51
C PRO A 109 14.23 -5.26 14.28
N ALA A 110 15.00 -6.26 13.83
CA ALA A 110 16.30 -6.70 14.36
C ALA A 110 17.45 -5.67 14.27
N VAL A 111 17.19 -4.43 13.83
CA VAL A 111 18.17 -3.33 13.96
C VAL A 111 18.42 -2.98 15.43
N VAL A 112 17.55 -3.45 16.34
CA VAL A 112 17.78 -3.42 17.78
C VAL A 112 18.40 -4.76 18.21
N LYS A 113 19.73 -4.83 18.19
CA LYS A 113 20.43 -5.81 19.02
C LYS A 113 20.15 -5.46 20.49
N GLU A 114 19.56 -6.44 21.18
CA GLU A 114 19.47 -6.53 22.65
C GLU A 114 18.60 -5.49 23.36
N MET A 115 17.32 -5.82 23.57
CA MET A 115 16.57 -5.34 24.74
C MET A 115 16.09 -6.54 25.58
N PRO A 116 16.44 -6.62 26.88
CA PRO A 116 16.04 -7.74 27.73
C PRO A 116 14.56 -7.68 28.14
N SER A 117 13.90 -8.83 28.03
CA SER A 117 12.84 -9.36 28.92
C SER A 117 11.75 -8.39 29.41
N LEU A 118 10.97 -7.82 28.50
CA LEU A 118 9.64 -7.27 28.83
C LEU A 118 8.58 -7.97 27.98
N GLN A 119 7.40 -8.15 28.57
CA GLN A 119 6.27 -8.94 28.06
C GLN A 119 5.85 -8.42 26.67
N LYS A 120 6.16 -9.19 25.63
CA LYS A 120 5.80 -8.89 24.24
C LYS A 120 4.36 -9.36 23.99
N VAL A 121 3.62 -8.61 23.19
CA VAL A 121 2.32 -9.08 22.69
C VAL A 121 2.56 -10.06 21.56
N ASP A 122 2.44 -11.35 21.84
CA ASP A 122 2.30 -12.36 20.81
C ASP A 122 0.80 -12.66 20.70
N LEU A 123 0.17 -12.24 19.61
CA LEU A 123 -1.25 -12.55 19.38
C LEU A 123 -1.48 -14.04 19.04
N ALA A 124 -0.42 -14.84 18.92
CA ALA A 124 -0.46 -16.24 18.53
C ALA A 124 -1.29 -16.45 17.25
N VAL A 125 -1.03 -15.61 16.24
CA VAL A 125 -1.65 -15.69 14.92
C VAL A 125 -0.61 -16.01 13.85
N ARG A 126 -0.97 -16.85 12.88
CA ARG A 126 -0.23 -16.95 11.62
C ARG A 126 -0.67 -15.81 10.71
N VAL A 127 0.29 -15.10 10.13
CA VAL A 127 0.05 -14.00 9.18
C VAL A 127 0.53 -14.42 7.80
N GLU A 128 -0.34 -14.32 6.80
CA GLU A 128 -0.08 -14.68 5.41
C GLU A 128 -0.47 -13.50 4.48
N GLU A 129 0.29 -13.31 3.40
CA GLU A 129 -0.07 -12.39 2.32
C GLU A 129 -0.85 -13.18 1.26
N VAL A 130 -2.10 -12.81 1.00
CA VAL A 130 -2.97 -13.60 0.12
C VAL A 130 -3.36 -12.79 -1.10
N GLN A 131 -3.02 -13.29 -2.28
CA GLN A 131 -3.52 -12.76 -3.55
C GLN A 131 -4.91 -13.31 -3.81
N VAL A 132 -5.85 -12.41 -4.09
CA VAL A 132 -7.26 -12.74 -4.26
C VAL A 132 -7.80 -12.18 -5.57
N ARG A 133 -8.65 -12.96 -6.22
CA ARG A 133 -9.54 -12.49 -7.27
C ARG A 133 -10.89 -12.15 -6.67
N LEU A 134 -11.35 -10.93 -6.89
CA LEU A 134 -12.61 -10.44 -6.32
C LEU A 134 -13.82 -10.76 -7.19
N LYS A 135 -15.00 -10.80 -6.55
CA LYS A 135 -16.33 -10.75 -7.16
C LYS A 135 -17.20 -9.75 -6.39
N ASN A 136 -18.31 -9.33 -6.98
CA ASN A 136 -19.30 -8.45 -6.33
C ASN A 136 -18.68 -7.20 -5.69
N ILE A 137 -17.78 -6.53 -6.41
CA ILE A 137 -17.19 -5.28 -5.92
C ILE A 137 -18.26 -4.16 -5.93
N PRO A 138 -18.44 -3.39 -4.83
CA PRO A 138 -19.39 -2.29 -4.80
C PRO A 138 -19.12 -1.20 -5.83
N ARG A 139 -17.84 -0.93 -6.11
CA ARG A 139 -17.39 0.14 -7.01
C ARG A 139 -16.05 -0.22 -7.64
N ASN A 140 -15.91 -0.05 -8.96
CA ASN A 140 -14.60 -0.14 -9.62
C ASN A 140 -13.93 1.24 -9.65
N THR A 141 -12.63 1.33 -9.44
CA THR A 141 -11.89 2.58 -9.68
C THR A 141 -11.18 2.46 -11.02
N THR A 142 -11.35 3.47 -11.88
CA THR A 142 -10.74 3.56 -13.21
C THR A 142 -9.98 4.88 -13.31
N VAL A 143 -8.75 4.85 -13.84
CA VAL A 143 -8.04 6.07 -14.23
C VAL A 143 -8.10 6.24 -15.75
N ILE A 144 -8.31 7.48 -16.19
CA ILE A 144 -8.13 7.93 -17.58
C ILE A 144 -6.88 8.80 -17.60
N TYR A 145 -5.87 8.33 -18.31
CA TYR A 145 -4.61 9.03 -18.50
C TYR A 145 -4.74 10.17 -19.51
N ALA A 146 -3.79 11.10 -19.50
CA ALA A 146 -3.78 12.26 -20.41
C ALA A 146 -3.79 11.87 -21.91
N ASN A 147 -3.28 10.69 -22.25
CA ASN A 147 -3.32 10.13 -23.61
C ASN A 147 -4.64 9.40 -23.95
N GLY A 148 -5.63 9.45 -23.06
CA GLY A 148 -6.95 8.80 -23.21
C GLY A 148 -6.98 7.31 -22.87
N VAL A 149 -5.83 6.72 -22.54
CA VAL A 149 -5.75 5.31 -22.10
C VAL A 149 -6.47 5.16 -20.76
N GLN A 150 -7.17 4.04 -20.61
CA GLN A 150 -7.89 3.71 -19.39
C GLN A 150 -7.27 2.52 -18.70
N GLN A 151 -7.25 2.54 -17.38
CA GLN A 151 -6.85 1.39 -16.56
C GLN A 151 -7.77 1.28 -15.36
N SER A 152 -8.34 0.09 -15.17
CA SER A 152 -9.27 -0.21 -14.08
C SER A 152 -8.62 -1.08 -13.02
N ALA A 153 -8.98 -0.88 -11.76
CA ALA A 153 -8.51 -1.72 -10.66
C ALA A 153 -9.01 -3.17 -10.79
N TYR A 154 -10.18 -3.38 -11.37
CA TYR A 154 -10.78 -4.69 -11.63
C TYR A 154 -11.13 -4.85 -13.12
N PRO A 155 -11.01 -6.07 -13.72
CA PRO A 155 -10.62 -7.35 -13.12
C PRO A 155 -9.12 -7.69 -13.23
N ASP A 156 -8.34 -6.79 -13.80
CA ASP A 156 -7.03 -7.17 -14.32
C ASP A 156 -5.87 -6.97 -13.34
N ASN A 157 -6.08 -6.21 -12.26
CA ASN A 157 -5.03 -6.00 -11.27
C ASN A 157 -5.15 -6.98 -10.11
N PRO A 158 -4.03 -7.61 -9.69
CA PRO A 158 -4.03 -8.51 -8.56
C PRO A 158 -4.33 -7.71 -7.28
N HIS A 159 -5.22 -8.24 -6.44
CA HIS A 159 -5.54 -7.67 -5.13
C HIS A 159 -4.94 -8.50 -4.02
N PHE A 160 -4.51 -7.86 -2.94
CA PHE A 160 -3.85 -8.52 -1.82
C PHE A 160 -4.51 -8.14 -0.50
N VAL A 161 -4.64 -9.13 0.37
CA VAL A 161 -5.10 -8.98 1.76
C VAL A 161 -4.12 -9.68 2.70
N LEU A 162 -4.08 -9.25 3.97
CA LEU A 162 -3.47 -10.07 5.02
C LEU A 162 -4.50 -11.08 5.51
N ARG A 163 -4.10 -12.35 5.61
CA ARG A 163 -4.88 -13.37 6.29
C ARG A 163 -4.25 -13.68 7.64
N LEU A 164 -5.02 -13.50 8.70
CA LEU A 164 -4.62 -13.82 10.07
C LEU A 164 -5.37 -15.09 10.50
N THR A 165 -4.68 -16.11 10.98
CA THR A 165 -5.29 -17.33 11.52
C THR A 165 -4.86 -17.53 12.96
N SER A 166 -5.82 -17.59 13.90
CA SER A 166 -5.53 -17.95 15.30
C SER A 166 -4.90 -19.33 15.38
N MET A 167 -3.78 -19.43 16.09
CA MET A 167 -3.09 -20.71 16.28
C MET A 167 -3.86 -21.64 17.20
N GLU A 168 -4.72 -21.10 18.06
CA GLU A 168 -5.55 -21.85 18.98
C GLU A 168 -6.91 -22.23 18.37
N SER A 169 -7.77 -21.23 18.10
CA SER A 169 -9.16 -21.48 17.65
C SER A 169 -9.28 -21.78 16.15
N LYS A 170 -8.21 -21.56 15.37
CA LYS A 170 -8.19 -21.62 13.90
C LYS A 170 -9.12 -20.63 13.20
N LYS A 171 -9.76 -19.74 13.97
CA LYS A 171 -10.53 -18.62 13.43
C LYS A 171 -9.63 -17.77 12.54
N THR A 172 -10.17 -17.33 11.42
CA THR A 172 -9.40 -16.65 10.38
C THR A 172 -10.06 -15.34 9.98
N TRP A 173 -9.25 -14.31 9.77
CA TRP A 173 -9.66 -12.97 9.40
C TRP A 173 -8.95 -12.53 8.12
N ALA A 174 -9.60 -11.66 7.35
CA ALA A 174 -8.99 -10.93 6.24
C ALA A 174 -8.87 -9.44 6.63
N ILE A 175 -7.65 -8.91 6.57
CA ILE A 175 -7.41 -7.46 6.64
C ILE A 175 -7.17 -6.96 5.22
N ASP A 176 -8.14 -6.22 4.70
CA ASP A 176 -8.08 -5.58 3.39
C ASP A 176 -7.71 -4.10 3.55
N ILE A 177 -6.41 -3.82 3.50
CA ILE A 177 -5.86 -2.48 3.70
C ILE A 177 -6.27 -1.55 2.54
N THR A 178 -6.36 -2.10 1.32
CA THR A 178 -6.59 -1.32 0.09
C THR A 178 -8.00 -1.47 -0.51
N GLY A 179 -8.92 -2.12 0.21
CA GLY A 179 -10.28 -2.42 -0.24
C GLY A 179 -11.12 -1.20 -0.62
N ALA A 180 -10.73 0.01 -0.18
CA ALA A 180 -11.39 1.26 -0.57
C ALA A 180 -11.38 1.50 -2.10
N GLN A 181 -10.38 0.98 -2.82
CA GLN A 181 -10.34 1.04 -4.29
C GLN A 181 -11.50 0.27 -4.95
N PHE A 182 -12.09 -0.68 -4.23
CA PHE A 182 -13.27 -1.45 -4.64
C PHE A 182 -14.58 -0.98 -3.97
N GLY A 183 -14.53 0.11 -3.20
CA GLY A 183 -15.67 0.63 -2.46
C GLY A 183 -15.99 -0.12 -1.16
N PHE A 184 -15.07 -0.94 -0.63
CA PHE A 184 -15.25 -1.54 0.69
C PHE A 184 -15.13 -0.47 1.79
N THR A 185 -16.08 -0.46 2.72
CA THR A 185 -16.15 0.51 3.82
C THR A 185 -15.52 0.02 5.12
N GLN A 186 -15.20 -1.27 5.20
CA GLN A 186 -14.51 -1.89 6.32
C GLN A 186 -13.25 -2.59 5.82
N ASN A 187 -12.22 -2.63 6.67
CA ASN A 187 -10.91 -3.18 6.37
C ASN A 187 -10.66 -4.54 7.04
N LEU A 188 -11.58 -5.02 7.87
CA LEU A 188 -11.49 -6.30 8.57
C LEU A 188 -12.75 -7.11 8.32
N TRP A 189 -12.56 -8.39 8.06
CA TRP A 189 -13.63 -9.35 7.83
C TRP A 189 -13.28 -10.67 8.51
N LEU A 190 -14.29 -11.43 8.91
CA LEU A 190 -14.08 -12.87 9.05
C LEU A 190 -13.79 -13.44 7.66
N TRP A 191 -12.84 -14.39 7.59
CA TRP A 191 -12.42 -14.96 6.30
C TRP A 191 -13.57 -15.60 5.55
N GLU A 192 -14.46 -16.30 6.24
CA GLU A 192 -15.66 -16.92 5.66
C GLU A 192 -16.60 -15.87 5.05
N GLU A 193 -16.87 -14.77 5.77
CA GLU A 193 -17.72 -13.69 5.28
C GLU A 193 -17.11 -13.00 4.05
N TYR A 194 -15.81 -12.69 4.11
CA TYR A 194 -15.06 -12.13 2.99
C TYR A 194 -15.10 -13.07 1.78
N SER A 195 -14.88 -14.36 2.03
CA SER A 195 -14.87 -15.39 0.98
C SER A 195 -16.22 -15.51 0.27
N ASN A 196 -17.29 -15.57 1.05
CA ASN A 196 -18.64 -15.72 0.52
C ASN A 196 -19.06 -14.48 -0.29
N LYS A 197 -18.80 -13.28 0.24
CA LYS A 197 -19.29 -12.03 -0.33
C LYS A 197 -18.45 -11.51 -1.49
N HIS A 198 -17.13 -11.54 -1.34
CA HIS A 198 -16.20 -10.77 -2.17
C HIS A 198 -15.12 -11.59 -2.88
N LEU A 199 -14.89 -12.85 -2.49
CA LEU A 199 -13.84 -13.67 -3.08
C LEU A 199 -14.39 -14.56 -4.21
N GLU A 200 -13.80 -14.45 -5.39
CA GLU A 200 -13.98 -15.43 -6.46
C GLU A 200 -13.03 -16.60 -6.25
N THR A 201 -11.72 -16.34 -6.17
CA THR A 201 -10.68 -17.34 -5.94
C THR A 201 -9.53 -16.79 -5.11
N VAL A 202 -8.87 -17.67 -4.36
CA VAL A 202 -7.52 -17.42 -3.86
C VAL A 202 -6.54 -17.82 -4.95
N GLU A 203 -5.71 -16.89 -5.39
CA GLU A 203 -4.73 -17.14 -6.46
C GLU A 203 -3.40 -17.62 -5.88
N GLU A 204 -2.95 -16.96 -4.81
CA GLU A 204 -1.67 -17.27 -4.15
C GLU A 204 -1.77 -17.05 -2.64
N ILE A 205 -1.04 -17.86 -1.88
CA ILE A 205 -0.84 -17.69 -0.44
C ILE A 205 0.67 -17.64 -0.21
N ASN A 206 1.13 -16.52 0.33
CA ASN A 206 2.54 -16.23 0.54
C ASN A 206 2.82 -16.01 2.02
N GLU A 207 4.07 -16.28 2.42
CA GLU A 207 4.54 -15.90 3.75
C GLU A 207 4.59 -14.37 3.88
N LEU A 208 4.40 -13.87 5.10
CA LEU A 208 4.63 -12.45 5.40
C LEU A 208 6.08 -12.10 5.07
N ASN A 209 6.30 -11.00 4.32
CA ASN A 209 7.56 -10.49 3.75
C ASN A 209 7.74 -10.73 2.25
N THR A 210 6.93 -11.58 1.60
CA THR A 210 7.05 -11.80 0.15
C THR A 210 6.90 -10.50 -0.65
N SER A 211 5.93 -9.66 -0.30
CA SER A 211 5.73 -8.36 -0.96
C SER A 211 6.89 -7.40 -0.75
N TRP A 212 7.48 -7.39 0.44
CA TRP A 212 8.67 -6.58 0.72
C TRP A 212 9.85 -7.01 -0.15
N VAL A 213 10.15 -8.32 -0.22
CA VAL A 213 11.26 -8.85 -1.02
C VAL A 213 11.06 -8.50 -2.49
N LEU A 214 9.85 -8.69 -3.00
CA LEU A 214 9.50 -8.36 -4.38
C LEU A 214 9.71 -6.88 -4.66
N LEU A 215 9.03 -5.99 -3.94
CA LEU A 215 9.12 -4.56 -4.22
C LEU A 215 10.53 -4.02 -3.97
N LYS A 216 11.27 -4.58 -3.00
CA LYS A 216 12.67 -4.18 -2.75
C LYS A 216 13.56 -4.55 -3.92
N THR A 217 13.35 -5.73 -4.50
CA THR A 217 14.04 -6.14 -5.73
C THR A 217 13.72 -5.20 -6.88
N LEU A 218 12.43 -4.87 -7.06
CA LEU A 218 11.98 -3.92 -8.09
C LEU A 218 12.58 -2.51 -7.91
N SER A 219 12.76 -2.06 -6.67
CA SER A 219 13.38 -0.76 -6.38
C SER A 219 14.84 -0.64 -6.83
N SER A 220 15.49 -1.77 -7.13
CA SER A 220 16.88 -1.82 -7.61
C SER A 220 16.96 -1.91 -9.14
N VAL A 221 15.82 -2.02 -9.84
CA VAL A 221 15.77 -2.08 -11.30
C VAL A 221 15.83 -0.67 -11.86
N GLN A 222 16.83 -0.40 -12.71
CA GLN A 222 17.01 0.89 -13.37
C GLN A 222 15.79 1.27 -14.22
N GLY A 223 15.46 2.56 -14.27
CA GLY A 223 14.27 3.08 -14.96
C GLY A 223 13.14 3.41 -14.01
N ALA A 224 11.91 3.37 -14.48
CA ALA A 224 10.73 3.70 -13.70
C ALA A 224 10.61 2.93 -12.36
N PRO A 225 10.89 1.61 -12.30
CA PRO A 225 10.78 0.86 -11.04
C PRO A 225 11.67 1.39 -9.90
N SER A 226 12.87 1.89 -10.21
CA SER A 226 13.75 2.51 -9.20
C SER A 226 13.15 3.75 -8.56
N VAL A 227 12.31 4.49 -9.28
CA VAL A 227 11.60 5.66 -8.77
C VAL A 227 10.34 5.21 -8.03
N ASP A 228 9.49 4.44 -8.70
CA ASP A 228 8.16 4.03 -8.21
C ASP A 228 8.25 3.23 -6.91
N PHE A 229 9.28 2.38 -6.76
CA PHE A 229 9.47 1.60 -5.54
C PHE A 229 10.60 2.14 -4.67
N GLY A 230 11.66 2.73 -5.24
CA GLY A 230 12.80 3.21 -4.46
C GLY A 230 12.47 4.40 -3.58
N ILE A 231 11.66 5.35 -4.06
CA ILE A 231 11.25 6.51 -3.26
C ILE A 231 10.41 6.08 -2.04
N PRO A 232 9.35 5.25 -2.18
CA PRO A 232 8.64 4.73 -1.01
C PRO A 232 9.52 3.92 -0.05
N PHE A 233 10.49 3.13 -0.54
CA PHE A 233 11.43 2.43 0.35
C PHE A 233 12.34 3.38 1.14
N ALA A 234 12.80 4.47 0.52
CA ALA A 234 13.54 5.50 1.24
C ALA A 234 12.66 6.14 2.33
N ALA A 235 11.41 6.44 2.00
CA ALA A 235 10.45 7.01 2.93
C ALA A 235 10.11 6.06 4.10
N MET A 236 9.97 4.77 3.83
CA MET A 236 9.77 3.72 4.83
C MET A 236 10.89 3.75 5.89
N GLY A 237 12.14 3.99 5.48
CA GLY A 237 13.26 4.15 6.42
C GLY A 237 13.05 5.28 7.44
N HIS A 238 12.49 6.41 7.00
CA HIS A 238 12.15 7.54 7.89
C HIS A 238 11.02 7.20 8.85
N VAL A 239 10.00 6.46 8.37
CA VAL A 239 8.91 5.97 9.23
C VAL A 239 9.44 5.04 10.30
N ASN A 240 10.29 4.07 9.94
CA ASN A 240 10.83 3.11 10.90
C ASN A 240 11.64 3.81 12.02
N LEU A 241 12.42 4.83 11.69
CA LEU A 241 13.13 5.65 12.69
C LEU A 241 12.16 6.42 13.59
N ALA A 242 11.08 6.96 13.03
CA ALA A 242 10.07 7.68 13.79
C ALA A 242 9.25 6.74 14.69
N LEU A 243 8.90 5.55 14.21
CA LEU A 243 8.22 4.51 14.98
C LEU A 243 9.06 4.07 16.18
N LYS A 244 10.36 3.84 15.98
CA LYS A 244 11.30 3.54 17.06
C LYS A 244 11.30 4.64 18.12
N SER A 245 11.41 5.89 17.70
CA SER A 245 11.40 7.04 18.62
C SER A 245 10.06 7.15 19.37
N TRP A 246 8.95 6.86 18.72
CA TRP A 246 7.62 6.88 19.33
C TRP A 246 7.43 5.79 20.37
N GLU A 247 7.96 4.59 20.14
CA GLU A 247 7.89 3.47 21.09
C GLU A 247 8.72 3.76 22.36
N GLU A 248 9.91 4.35 22.22
CA GLU A 248 10.82 4.64 23.33
C GLU A 248 10.26 5.63 24.36
N THR A 249 9.24 6.41 24.00
CA THR A 249 8.70 7.46 24.87
C THR A 249 7.82 6.94 26.01
N GLU A 250 7.20 5.75 25.91
CA GLU A 250 6.29 5.22 26.97
C GLU A 250 6.25 3.67 27.01
N LEU A 251 6.38 3.08 28.20
CA LEU A 251 6.38 1.62 28.43
C LEU A 251 5.07 0.92 28.01
N ASP A 252 3.93 1.59 28.15
CA ASP A 252 2.60 1.05 27.84
C ASP A 252 2.39 0.80 26.33
N LYS A 253 3.21 1.40 25.47
CA LYS A 253 3.09 1.23 24.01
C LYS A 253 3.45 -0.18 23.55
N ARG A 254 4.20 -0.95 24.34
CA ARG A 254 4.59 -2.34 24.02
C ARG A 254 3.43 -3.32 24.02
N ILE A 255 2.33 -2.93 24.66
CA ILE A 255 1.04 -3.64 24.63
C ILE A 255 -0.01 -2.84 23.85
N PHE A 256 0.41 -2.06 22.85
CA PHE A 256 -0.41 -1.07 22.14
C PHE A 256 -1.82 -1.57 21.80
N VAL A 257 -1.93 -2.72 21.14
CA VAL A 257 -3.23 -3.28 20.72
C VAL A 257 -4.07 -3.84 21.87
N LEU A 258 -3.50 -4.01 23.06
CA LEU A 258 -4.15 -4.48 24.28
C LEU A 258 -4.46 -3.35 25.28
N LEU A 259 -4.06 -2.10 25.00
CA LEU A 259 -4.35 -0.95 25.87
C LEU A 259 -5.85 -0.80 26.16
N HIS A 260 -6.22 -0.21 27.29
CA HIS A 260 -7.62 0.16 27.51
C HIS A 260 -8.09 1.16 26.42
N ASP A 261 -9.37 1.12 26.03
CA ASP A 261 -9.90 1.82 24.83
C ASP A 261 -9.48 3.28 24.72
N LYS A 262 -9.57 4.04 25.82
CA LYS A 262 -9.15 5.45 25.86
C LYS A 262 -7.65 5.62 25.57
N ASN A 263 -6.82 4.77 26.15
CA ASN A 263 -5.37 4.83 25.99
C ASN A 263 -4.96 4.37 24.59
N PHE A 264 -5.61 3.32 24.07
CA PHE A 264 -5.44 2.87 22.69
C PHE A 264 -5.77 3.99 21.70
N ALA A 265 -6.90 4.69 21.87
CA ALA A 265 -7.30 5.76 20.97
C ALA A 265 -6.28 6.92 20.94
N VAL A 266 -5.81 7.36 22.11
CA VAL A 266 -4.78 8.41 22.22
C VAL A 266 -3.46 7.95 21.60
N ALA A 267 -3.02 6.73 21.91
CA ALA A 267 -1.79 6.17 21.38
C ALA A 267 -1.86 6.00 19.85
N GLN A 268 -3.00 5.55 19.30
CA GLN A 268 -3.20 5.39 17.87
C GLN A 268 -3.09 6.74 17.16
N VAL A 269 -3.75 7.78 17.68
CA VAL A 269 -3.62 9.13 17.12
C VAL A 269 -2.16 9.60 17.12
N GLY A 270 -1.44 9.41 18.24
CA GLY A 270 -0.02 9.75 18.35
C GLY A 270 0.87 8.99 17.35
N LEU A 271 0.61 7.69 17.15
CA LEU A 271 1.30 6.85 16.17
C LEU A 271 1.07 7.37 14.74
N ILE A 272 -0.19 7.57 14.34
CA ILE A 272 -0.54 8.05 13.00
C ILE A 272 0.04 9.45 12.73
N GLN A 273 0.00 10.35 13.72
CA GLN A 273 0.63 11.66 13.60
C GLN A 273 2.15 11.58 13.49
N THR A 274 2.79 10.63 14.17
CA THR A 274 4.23 10.40 14.07
C THR A 274 4.61 9.99 12.65
N ILE A 275 3.88 9.01 12.09
CA ILE A 275 4.06 8.58 10.69
C ILE A 275 3.87 9.76 9.74
N LYS A 276 2.74 10.47 9.84
CA LYS A 276 2.44 11.61 8.95
C LYS A 276 3.52 12.69 9.01
N LYS A 277 4.01 13.05 10.21
CA LYS A 277 5.09 14.03 10.38
C LYS A 277 6.41 13.56 9.76
N ALA A 278 6.77 12.29 9.95
CA ALA A 278 7.98 11.72 9.34
C ALA A 278 7.91 11.77 7.81
N MET A 279 6.74 11.48 7.24
CA MET A 279 6.51 11.52 5.81
C MET A 279 6.52 12.93 5.23
N CYS A 280 5.83 13.88 5.87
CA CYS A 280 5.90 15.29 5.45
C CYS A 280 7.35 15.78 5.48
N LYS A 281 8.09 15.48 6.55
CA LYS A 281 9.51 15.82 6.66
C LYS A 281 10.35 15.20 5.54
N PHE A 282 10.18 13.90 5.27
CA PHE A 282 10.87 13.21 4.17
C PHE A 282 10.62 13.92 2.84
N VAL A 283 9.36 14.22 2.53
CA VAL A 283 9.00 14.91 1.28
C VAL A 283 9.58 16.33 1.24
N ASP A 284 9.54 17.07 2.34
CA ASP A 284 10.06 18.44 2.43
C ASP A 284 11.60 18.53 2.36
N GLU A 285 12.30 17.46 2.72
CA GLU A 285 13.77 17.39 2.67
C GLU A 285 14.31 16.72 1.40
N SER A 286 13.47 15.98 0.66
CA SER A 286 13.89 15.26 -0.55
C SER A 286 13.69 16.08 -1.84
N ASP A 287 14.53 15.80 -2.84
CA ASP A 287 14.34 16.21 -4.23
C ASP A 287 14.78 15.08 -5.15
N TYR A 288 13.81 14.48 -5.85
CA TYR A 288 14.03 13.34 -6.74
C TYR A 288 14.02 13.74 -8.23
N SER A 289 14.13 15.03 -8.54
CA SER A 289 14.06 15.52 -9.92
C SER A 289 15.12 14.87 -10.82
N LYS A 290 16.32 14.66 -10.29
CA LYS A 290 17.42 14.03 -11.03
C LYS A 290 17.14 12.54 -11.29
N GLU A 291 16.76 11.79 -10.25
CA GLU A 291 16.45 10.36 -10.34
C GLU A 291 15.28 10.10 -11.29
N VAL A 292 14.25 10.94 -11.25
CA VAL A 292 13.11 10.88 -12.17
C VAL A 292 13.55 11.16 -13.60
N GLN A 293 14.40 12.17 -13.84
CA GLN A 293 14.93 12.47 -15.16
C GLN A 293 15.78 11.30 -15.70
N GLU A 294 16.67 10.75 -14.87
CA GLU A 294 17.52 9.62 -15.25
C GLU A 294 16.69 8.37 -15.58
N ALA A 295 15.62 8.11 -14.82
CA ALA A 295 14.68 7.04 -15.12
C ALA A 295 13.97 7.25 -16.45
N VAL A 296 13.49 8.46 -16.73
CA VAL A 296 12.86 8.81 -18.02
C VAL A 296 13.83 8.64 -19.19
N GLU A 297 15.05 9.15 -19.06
CA GLU A 297 16.10 9.00 -20.08
C GLU A 297 16.50 7.54 -20.30
N TYR A 298 16.44 6.71 -19.25
CA TYR A 298 16.62 5.27 -19.38
C TYR A 298 15.50 4.64 -20.20
N GLU A 299 14.23 4.90 -19.88
CA GLU A 299 13.10 4.34 -20.64
C GLU A 299 13.14 4.75 -22.11
N GLN A 300 13.43 6.03 -22.39
CA GLN A 300 13.54 6.54 -23.76
C GLN A 300 14.66 5.87 -24.58
N ARG A 301 15.79 5.55 -23.96
CA ARG A 301 16.89 4.83 -24.65
C ARG A 301 16.60 3.35 -24.86
N ASN A 302 15.71 2.77 -24.06
CA ASN A 302 15.41 1.35 -24.06
C ASN A 302 13.99 1.04 -24.58
N LEU A 303 13.36 1.95 -25.35
CA LEU A 303 11.99 1.80 -25.88
C LEU A 303 11.70 0.45 -26.60
N ASN A 304 12.72 -0.24 -27.12
CA ASN A 304 12.59 -1.55 -27.79
C ASN A 304 12.98 -2.75 -26.92
N ALA A 305 13.61 -2.51 -25.78
CA ALA A 305 13.86 -3.51 -24.75
C ALA A 305 12.93 -3.14 -23.61
N ALA A 306 11.66 -3.54 -23.71
CA ALA A 306 10.70 -3.25 -22.65
C ALA A 306 11.37 -3.59 -21.31
N SER A 307 11.62 -2.57 -20.49
CA SER A 307 12.18 -2.72 -19.14
C SER A 307 11.37 -3.74 -18.32
N PHE A 308 10.12 -3.98 -18.73
CA PHE A 308 9.21 -5.03 -18.29
C PHE A 308 9.54 -6.48 -18.74
N ASP A 309 10.13 -6.70 -19.92
CA ASP A 309 10.48 -8.06 -20.39
C ASP A 309 11.60 -8.68 -19.53
N ALA A 310 12.53 -7.85 -19.04
CA ALA A 310 13.56 -8.29 -18.09
C ALA A 310 12.98 -8.57 -16.69
N LEU A 311 11.94 -7.83 -16.28
CA LEU A 311 11.23 -7.98 -15.00
C LEU A 311 10.41 -9.28 -14.94
N GLN A 312 9.73 -9.63 -16.05
CA GLN A 312 8.89 -10.83 -16.15
C GLN A 312 9.70 -12.14 -16.10
N ILE A 313 10.89 -12.16 -16.71
CA ILE A 313 11.71 -13.38 -16.82
C ILE A 313 12.42 -13.72 -15.49
N HIS A 314 12.77 -12.71 -14.68
CA HIS A 314 13.55 -12.93 -13.46
C HIS A 314 12.71 -13.23 -12.21
N ILE A 315 11.46 -12.77 -12.16
CA ILE A 315 10.61 -12.86 -10.96
C ILE A 315 9.50 -13.92 -11.11
N PHE A 316 8.93 -14.07 -12.31
CA PHE A 316 7.75 -14.92 -12.53
C PHE A 316 8.09 -16.04 -13.51
N GLY A 317 8.58 -17.17 -12.98
CA GLY A 317 8.66 -18.41 -13.74
C GLY A 317 7.31 -18.72 -14.41
N ALA A 318 7.31 -18.72 -15.75
CA ALA A 318 6.30 -19.27 -16.65
C ALA A 318 4.82 -18.86 -16.46
N SER A 319 4.46 -17.60 -16.79
CA SER A 319 3.22 -17.35 -17.55
C SER A 319 3.40 -16.11 -18.45
N LYS A 320 3.58 -16.35 -19.75
CA LYS A 320 4.40 -15.51 -20.65
C LYS A 320 3.64 -14.45 -21.46
N GLN A 321 2.34 -14.22 -21.26
CA GLN A 321 1.56 -13.50 -22.28
C GLN A 321 0.45 -12.53 -21.82
N LYS A 322 0.12 -12.44 -20.53
CA LYS A 322 -1.03 -11.61 -20.08
C LYS A 322 -0.68 -10.33 -19.33
N LEU A 323 0.57 -10.16 -18.90
CA LEU A 323 1.01 -9.04 -18.06
C LEU A 323 1.59 -7.84 -18.84
N LEU A 324 1.85 -8.00 -20.14
CA LEU A 324 2.40 -6.96 -21.02
C LEU A 324 1.47 -5.76 -21.26
N GLN A 325 0.17 -5.88 -20.96
CA GLN A 325 -0.82 -4.82 -21.21
C GLN A 325 -1.28 -4.08 -19.94
N LEU A 326 -0.97 -4.59 -18.74
CA LEU A 326 -1.70 -4.21 -17.52
C LEU A 326 -1.04 -3.17 -16.65
N TRP A 327 0.23 -2.84 -16.88
CA TRP A 327 1.01 -2.06 -15.91
C TRP A 327 1.66 -0.79 -16.45
N TRP A 328 1.61 -0.52 -17.76
CA TRP A 328 2.27 0.67 -18.30
C TRP A 328 1.71 1.22 -19.64
N PRO A 329 0.40 1.44 -19.82
CA PRO A 329 -0.12 1.91 -21.10
C PRO A 329 -0.03 3.45 -21.28
N GLY A 330 0.62 4.18 -20.37
CA GLY A 330 0.57 5.65 -20.31
C GLY A 330 1.74 6.44 -20.91
N HIS A 331 2.81 5.79 -21.36
CA HIS A 331 4.07 6.50 -21.67
C HIS A 331 4.42 6.52 -23.16
N TYR A 332 4.51 7.75 -23.69
CA TYR A 332 5.14 8.14 -24.95
C TYR A 332 4.52 7.64 -26.27
N GLU A 333 3.33 8.16 -26.60
CA GLU A 333 3.20 8.74 -27.94
C GLU A 333 3.59 10.22 -27.83
N MET A 334 4.89 10.53 -28.00
CA MET A 334 5.22 11.89 -28.41
C MET A 334 4.69 12.06 -29.83
N GLN A 335 3.79 13.03 -30.03
CA GLN A 335 3.54 13.53 -31.37
C GLN A 335 4.90 13.90 -31.99
N PRO A 336 5.22 13.42 -33.21
CA PRO A 336 6.48 13.74 -33.83
C PRO A 336 6.62 15.27 -33.88
N VAL A 337 7.66 15.79 -33.25
CA VAL A 337 8.07 17.19 -33.40
C VAL A 337 8.25 17.41 -34.90
N GLN A 338 7.29 18.09 -35.53
CA GLN A 338 7.44 18.56 -36.90
C GLN A 338 8.62 19.53 -36.89
N THR A 339 9.79 19.01 -37.24
CA THR A 339 10.95 19.82 -37.53
C THR A 339 10.66 20.50 -38.85
N ALA A 340 10.01 21.66 -38.79
CA ALA A 340 9.86 22.55 -39.92
C ALA A 340 11.27 22.96 -40.36
N ARG A 341 11.79 22.30 -41.39
CA ARG A 341 12.94 22.78 -42.16
C ARG A 341 12.53 24.11 -42.78
N ILE A 342 12.99 25.20 -42.17
CA ILE A 342 13.14 26.46 -42.87
C ILE A 342 14.29 26.27 -43.84
N LEU A 343 13.96 26.12 -45.13
CA LEU A 343 14.85 26.43 -46.24
C LEU A 343 14.23 27.61 -46.98
N GLN A 344 14.86 28.76 -46.84
CA GLN A 344 14.98 29.78 -47.88
C GLN A 344 16.45 30.15 -48.00
#